data_AF-A0A0G4EQM4-F1
#
_entry.id   AF-A0A0G4EQM4-F1
#
_cell.length_a   1.000
_cell.length_b   1.000
_cell.length_c   1.000
_cell.angle_alpha   90.00
_cell.angle_beta   90.00
_cell.angle_gamma   90.00
#
_symmetry.space_group_name_H-M   'P 1'
#
loop_
_entity.id
_entity.type
_entity.pdbx_description
1 polymer ?
#
loop_
_entity_poly.entity_id
_entity_poly.type
_entity_poly.pdbx_seq_one_letter_code
_entity_poly.pdbx_strand_id
1 'polypeptide(L)'
;MDGCNSTSSFCLPYDGTQTRKRLEEVLKIMGPLIDGEGESLHTSPHLRRARNRPRHEQEETRSLSRLLYFLASAWLRQSIPSADALSSVRFRVVIAHYNQPELLHLCLRTLMHQTHTNWTACIVDDASDPDVVHQVKQLRSIFRSDSRFYWRYQSTNRGLLYSTFTGMECLRPHNDDIVVWLDGDDFLWGDDVLRRVAAYYASDDIHLTFGSYISHWDPIGCCNCSAHNWTHVAATNSYRDIEWTFSHLKTFRFGLVPHVNLTHMKDRSGKWLRSASDFALMYPLLELSGGKFRCIPERLYYYNVKNPLSHHNNRDRSSGNGRSLAANQTDNARYVRHLPRYRPVV
;
A
#
# COMPACT_ATOMS: atom_id res chain seq x y z
N MET A 1 24.63 -19.29 0.06
CA MET A 1 24.46 -20.75 0.02
C MET A 1 23.94 -21.16 1.39
N ASP A 2 23.02 -22.13 1.36
CA ASP A 2 22.37 -22.85 2.47
C ASP A 2 21.33 -22.06 3.29
N GLY A 3 20.07 -22.47 3.44
CA GLY A 3 19.33 -23.60 2.91
C GLY A 3 17.83 -23.36 3.16
N CYS A 4 17.03 -23.40 2.09
CA CYS A 4 15.57 -23.30 2.16
C CYS A 4 15.04 -24.73 2.29
N ASN A 5 14.74 -25.16 3.52
CA ASN A 5 14.05 -26.43 3.74
C ASN A 5 12.54 -26.24 3.58
N SER A 6 12.04 -26.84 2.52
CA SER A 6 10.64 -27.02 2.18
C SER A 6 9.94 -27.96 3.16
N THR A 7 8.91 -27.46 3.83
CA THR A 7 7.76 -28.28 4.22
C THR A 7 6.48 -27.54 3.84
N SER A 8 5.83 -28.10 2.82
CA SER A 8 4.56 -27.70 2.25
C SER A 8 3.45 -27.76 3.30
N SER A 9 2.89 -26.62 3.63
CA SER A 9 1.47 -26.51 3.99
C SER A 9 0.85 -25.57 2.97
N PHE A 10 -0.04 -26.12 2.13
CA PHE A 10 -0.87 -25.35 1.20
C PHE A 10 -1.83 -24.48 2.01
N CYS A 11 -1.33 -23.39 2.55
CA CYS A 11 -2.17 -22.29 3.02
C CYS A 11 -2.48 -21.45 1.79
N LEU A 12 -3.62 -21.73 1.15
CA LEU A 12 -4.18 -20.82 0.16
C LEU A 12 -4.28 -19.44 0.83
N PRO A 13 -3.70 -18.37 0.27
CA PRO A 13 -3.82 -17.04 0.83
C PRO A 13 -5.31 -16.70 0.94
N TYR A 14 -5.70 -16.04 2.03
CA TYR A 14 -7.02 -15.45 2.16
C TYR A 14 -7.16 -14.35 1.10
N ASP A 15 -7.61 -14.76 -0.09
CA ASP A 15 -7.96 -13.87 -1.16
C ASP A 15 -9.40 -13.41 -0.89
N GLY A 16 -9.53 -12.20 -0.34
CA GLY A 16 -10.81 -11.56 -0.09
C GLY A 16 -11.64 -11.41 -1.37
N THR A 17 -11.02 -11.33 -2.55
CA THR A 17 -11.73 -11.26 -3.83
C THR A 17 -12.25 -12.61 -4.30
N GLN A 18 -11.52 -13.71 -4.04
CA GLN A 18 -11.99 -15.06 -4.34
C GLN A 18 -13.01 -15.57 -3.32
N THR A 19 -12.84 -15.21 -2.05
CA THR A 19 -13.82 -15.45 -0.97
C THR A 19 -15.11 -14.69 -1.27
N ARG A 20 -15.00 -13.44 -1.73
CA ARG A 20 -16.13 -12.62 -2.22
C ARG A 20 -16.84 -13.22 -3.43
N LYS A 21 -16.13 -13.63 -4.49
CA LYS A 21 -16.77 -14.28 -5.66
C LYS A 21 -17.51 -15.55 -5.24
N ARG A 22 -16.91 -16.36 -4.37
CA ARG A 22 -17.55 -17.57 -3.82
C ARG A 22 -18.76 -17.24 -2.97
N LEU A 23 -18.73 -16.19 -2.14
CA LEU A 23 -19.87 -15.74 -1.35
C LEU A 23 -20.98 -15.13 -2.22
N GLU A 24 -20.66 -14.33 -3.24
CA GLU A 24 -21.62 -13.79 -4.21
C GLU A 24 -22.28 -14.93 -5.03
N GLU A 25 -21.51 -15.95 -5.44
CA GLU A 25 -22.04 -17.17 -6.07
C GLU A 25 -22.94 -17.97 -5.12
N VAL A 26 -22.51 -18.19 -3.88
CA VAL A 26 -23.32 -18.87 -2.86
C VAL A 26 -24.62 -18.12 -2.58
N LEU A 27 -24.59 -16.79 -2.48
CA LEU A 27 -25.79 -15.97 -2.25
C LEU A 27 -26.74 -15.97 -3.45
N LYS A 28 -26.24 -15.97 -4.69
CA LYS A 28 -27.07 -16.15 -5.91
C LYS A 28 -27.78 -17.51 -5.93
N ILE A 29 -27.14 -18.55 -5.40
CA ILE A 29 -27.73 -19.89 -5.30
C ILE A 29 -28.73 -19.95 -4.14
N MET A 30 -28.41 -19.34 -3.00
CA MET A 30 -29.23 -19.43 -1.78
C MET A 30 -30.48 -18.54 -1.81
N GLY A 31 -30.46 -17.38 -2.46
CA GLY A 31 -31.60 -16.46 -2.51
C GLY A 31 -32.90 -17.12 -3.01
N PRO A 32 -32.92 -17.71 -4.22
CA PRO A 32 -34.11 -18.39 -4.75
C PRO A 32 -34.58 -19.61 -3.92
N LEU A 33 -33.65 -20.29 -3.22
CA LEU A 33 -33.96 -21.42 -2.33
C LEU A 33 -34.66 -20.98 -1.03
N ILE A 34 -34.41 -19.75 -0.58
CA ILE A 34 -34.97 -19.15 0.64
C ILE A 34 -36.35 -18.54 0.41
N ASP A 35 -36.55 -17.96 -0.77
CA ASP A 35 -37.80 -17.30 -1.19
C ASP A 35 -38.84 -18.28 -1.74
N GLY A 36 -38.46 -19.54 -1.95
CA GLY A 36 -39.36 -20.59 -2.41
C GLY A 36 -39.63 -20.57 -3.91
N GLU A 37 -38.93 -19.74 -4.67
CA GLU A 37 -39.10 -19.58 -6.13
C GLU A 37 -38.19 -20.49 -6.98
N GLY A 38 -37.43 -21.39 -6.34
CA GLY A 38 -36.52 -22.32 -7.01
C GLY A 38 -37.19 -23.48 -7.75
N GLU A 39 -38.03 -23.22 -8.75
CA GLU A 39 -38.35 -24.22 -9.79
C GLU A 39 -37.17 -24.31 -10.77
N SER A 40 -36.25 -25.28 -10.55
CA SER A 40 -35.48 -26.01 -11.59
C SER A 40 -34.11 -26.60 -11.19
N LEU A 41 -33.70 -26.61 -9.91
CA LEU A 41 -32.48 -27.35 -9.50
C LEU A 41 -32.81 -28.80 -9.09
N HIS A 42 -33.25 -29.61 -10.06
CA HIS A 42 -33.86 -30.92 -9.81
C HIS A 42 -32.93 -32.15 -9.78
N THR A 43 -31.60 -32.00 -9.75
CA THR A 43 -30.70 -33.15 -9.98
C THR A 43 -29.67 -33.47 -8.89
N SER A 44 -29.60 -32.75 -7.76
CA SER A 44 -28.61 -33.07 -6.71
C SER A 44 -29.10 -34.18 -5.73
N PRO A 45 -28.37 -35.29 -5.56
CA PRO A 45 -28.71 -36.38 -4.62
C PRO A 45 -28.81 -35.93 -3.15
N HIS A 46 -28.12 -34.85 -2.78
CA HIS A 46 -28.11 -34.32 -1.41
C HIS A 46 -29.43 -33.62 -1.04
N LEU A 47 -30.12 -33.01 -2.00
CA LEU A 47 -31.42 -32.34 -1.78
C LEU A 47 -32.57 -33.34 -1.58
N ARG A 48 -32.48 -34.55 -2.13
CA ARG A 48 -33.48 -35.61 -1.92
C ARG A 48 -33.54 -36.12 -0.47
N ARG A 49 -32.41 -36.19 0.23
CA ARG A 49 -32.35 -36.61 1.65
C ARG A 49 -32.94 -35.57 2.61
N ALA A 50 -32.88 -34.29 2.28
CA ALA A 50 -33.45 -33.22 3.11
C ALA A 50 -35.00 -33.22 3.10
N ARG A 51 -35.62 -33.71 2.02
CA ARG A 51 -37.08 -33.71 1.82
C ARG A 51 -37.83 -34.78 2.65
N ASN A 52 -37.12 -35.82 3.08
CA ASN A 52 -37.66 -36.92 3.92
C ASN A 52 -37.48 -36.65 5.42
N ARG A 53 -37.00 -35.47 5.82
CA ARG A 53 -36.88 -35.09 7.24
C ARG A 53 -38.24 -34.63 7.80
N PRO A 54 -38.51 -34.81 9.11
CA PRO A 54 -39.70 -34.28 9.78
C PRO A 54 -39.88 -32.78 9.50
N ARG A 55 -41.14 -32.31 9.41
CA ARG A 55 -41.46 -30.89 9.10
C ARG A 55 -40.72 -29.90 9.98
N HIS A 56 -40.57 -30.20 11.28
CA HIS A 56 -39.85 -29.36 12.24
C HIS A 56 -38.37 -29.15 11.85
N GLU A 57 -37.67 -30.21 11.44
CA GLU A 57 -36.27 -30.11 11.00
C GLU A 57 -36.13 -29.33 9.68
N GLN A 58 -37.14 -29.39 8.81
CA GLN A 58 -37.16 -28.61 7.57
C GLN A 58 -37.35 -27.11 7.84
N GLU A 59 -38.19 -26.75 8.81
CA GLU A 59 -38.41 -25.37 9.23
C GLU A 59 -37.18 -24.78 9.95
N GLU A 60 -36.53 -25.55 10.83
CA GLU A 60 -35.26 -25.15 11.46
C GLU A 60 -34.15 -24.92 10.42
N THR A 61 -34.02 -25.82 9.45
CA THR A 61 -33.01 -25.69 8.38
C THR A 61 -33.26 -24.44 7.51
N ARG A 62 -34.53 -24.11 7.22
CA ARG A 62 -34.90 -22.89 6.49
C ARG A 62 -34.64 -21.63 7.32
N SER A 63 -34.93 -21.68 8.62
CA SER A 63 -34.67 -20.57 9.56
C SER A 63 -33.18 -20.28 9.68
N LEU A 64 -32.34 -21.31 9.85
CA LEU A 64 -30.89 -21.19 9.87
C LEU A 64 -30.32 -20.68 8.54
N SER A 65 -30.87 -21.14 7.41
CA SER A 65 -30.45 -20.67 6.07
C SER A 65 -30.80 -19.18 5.86
N ARG A 66 -31.98 -18.76 6.31
CA ARG A 66 -32.40 -17.34 6.31
C ARG A 66 -31.52 -16.48 7.19
N LEU A 67 -31.19 -16.98 8.40
CA LEU A 67 -30.27 -16.29 9.31
C LEU A 67 -28.87 -16.18 8.69
N LEU A 68 -28.34 -17.26 8.11
CA LEU A 68 -27.03 -17.26 7.45
C LEU A 68 -26.99 -16.29 6.27
N TYR A 69 -28.04 -16.26 5.44
CA TYR A 69 -28.19 -15.33 4.33
C TYR A 69 -28.31 -13.87 4.82
N PHE A 70 -29.09 -13.63 5.88
CA PHE A 70 -29.24 -12.30 6.46
C PHE A 70 -27.92 -11.81 7.06
N LEU A 71 -27.19 -12.68 7.78
CA LEU A 71 -25.88 -12.37 8.34
C LEU A 71 -24.83 -12.16 7.23
N ALA A 72 -24.77 -13.01 6.20
CA ALA A 72 -23.85 -12.87 5.09
C ALA A 72 -24.14 -11.61 4.24
N SER A 73 -25.41 -11.28 4.03
CA SER A 73 -25.82 -10.07 3.29
C SER A 73 -25.70 -8.79 4.12
N ALA A 74 -25.89 -8.86 5.45
CA ALA A 74 -25.59 -7.75 6.36
C ALA A 74 -24.09 -7.51 6.45
N TRP A 75 -23.28 -8.58 6.51
CA TRP A 75 -21.82 -8.52 6.46
C TRP A 75 -21.34 -7.93 5.13
N LEU A 76 -21.82 -8.40 3.98
CA LEU A 76 -21.50 -7.79 2.68
C LEU A 76 -21.87 -6.30 2.61
N ARG A 77 -23.02 -5.91 3.16
CA ARG A 77 -23.48 -4.51 3.17
C ARG A 77 -22.67 -3.60 4.11
N GLN A 78 -22.17 -4.13 5.21
CA GLN A 78 -21.31 -3.39 6.14
C GLN A 78 -19.84 -3.36 5.69
N SER A 79 -19.41 -4.31 4.86
CA SER A 79 -18.00 -4.44 4.43
C SER A 79 -17.69 -3.84 3.06
N ILE A 80 -18.69 -3.48 2.24
CA ILE A 80 -18.47 -2.86 0.93
C ILE A 80 -18.69 -1.35 1.05
N PRO A 81 -17.65 -0.52 0.93
CA PRO A 81 -17.83 0.93 0.89
C PRO A 81 -18.70 1.31 -0.31
N SER A 82 -19.58 2.29 -0.13
CA SER A 82 -20.41 2.81 -1.21
C SER A 82 -19.54 3.37 -2.35
N ALA A 83 -20.09 3.44 -3.56
CA ALA A 83 -19.39 4.06 -4.69
C ALA A 83 -18.98 5.52 -4.39
N ASP A 84 -19.82 6.23 -3.63
CA ASP A 84 -19.53 7.59 -3.15
C ASP A 84 -18.37 7.59 -2.15
N ALA A 85 -18.37 6.69 -1.17
CA ALA A 85 -17.28 6.58 -0.19
C ALA A 85 -15.95 6.27 -0.89
N LEU A 86 -15.95 5.32 -1.84
CA LEU A 86 -14.77 4.99 -2.65
C LEU A 86 -14.27 6.21 -3.45
N SER A 87 -15.14 6.85 -4.23
CA SER A 87 -14.77 7.97 -5.10
C SER A 87 -14.37 9.24 -4.32
N SER A 88 -14.84 9.38 -3.08
CA SER A 88 -14.48 10.50 -2.21
C SER A 88 -13.03 10.48 -1.71
N VAL A 89 -12.35 9.33 -1.75
CA VAL A 89 -10.95 9.21 -1.33
C VAL A 89 -10.06 10.02 -2.27
N ARG A 90 -9.34 11.00 -1.72
CA ARG A 90 -8.43 11.87 -2.47
C ARG A 90 -7.00 11.42 -2.27
N PHE A 91 -6.30 11.09 -3.36
CA PHE A 91 -4.89 10.73 -3.30
C PHE A 91 -3.97 11.91 -3.67
N ARG A 92 -2.88 12.05 -2.92
CA ARG A 92 -1.79 13.00 -3.15
C ARG A 92 -0.52 12.22 -3.38
N VAL A 93 -0.18 11.99 -4.63
CA VAL A 93 0.95 11.13 -5.01
C VAL A 93 2.22 11.96 -5.04
N VAL A 94 3.18 11.62 -4.19
CA VAL A 94 4.49 12.27 -4.16
C VAL A 94 5.50 11.38 -4.86
N ILE A 95 6.14 11.93 -5.89
CA ILE A 95 7.07 11.20 -6.76
C ILE A 95 8.42 11.91 -6.73
N ALA A 96 9.40 11.30 -6.08
CA ALA A 96 10.78 11.76 -6.10
C ALA A 96 11.52 11.13 -7.28
N HIS A 97 12.31 11.94 -7.99
CA HIS A 97 13.02 11.51 -9.18
C HIS A 97 14.46 12.01 -9.18
N TYR A 98 15.37 11.17 -9.65
CA TYR A 98 16.75 11.54 -9.94
C TYR A 98 17.33 10.67 -11.05
N ASN A 99 17.77 11.29 -12.15
CA ASN A 99 18.57 10.65 -13.20
C ASN A 99 17.97 9.39 -13.89
N GLN A 100 16.64 9.19 -13.89
CA GLN A 100 15.99 7.97 -14.42
C GLN A 100 14.77 8.24 -15.32
N PRO A 101 14.86 9.11 -16.34
CA PRO A 101 13.70 9.69 -17.03
C PRO A 101 12.82 8.63 -17.72
N GLU A 102 13.40 7.56 -18.24
CA GLU A 102 12.63 6.47 -18.86
C GLU A 102 11.74 5.74 -17.85
N LEU A 103 12.26 5.50 -16.64
CA LEU A 103 11.49 4.88 -15.56
C LEU A 103 10.43 5.82 -15.03
N LEU A 104 10.74 7.12 -14.94
CA LEU A 104 9.75 8.14 -14.60
C LEU A 104 8.61 8.16 -15.61
N HIS A 105 8.90 8.05 -16.90
CA HIS A 105 7.85 7.99 -17.91
C HIS A 105 6.91 6.81 -17.65
N LEU A 106 7.45 5.62 -17.35
CA LEU A 106 6.63 4.45 -17.01
C LEU A 106 5.82 4.67 -15.73
N CYS A 107 6.45 5.18 -14.68
CA CYS A 107 5.81 5.57 -13.41
C CYS A 107 4.57 6.44 -13.67
N LEU A 108 4.75 7.55 -14.39
CA LEU A 108 3.68 8.51 -14.71
C LEU A 108 2.59 7.90 -15.59
N ARG A 109 2.93 7.04 -16.55
CA ARG A 109 1.94 6.35 -17.39
C ARG A 109 1.03 5.44 -16.56
N THR A 110 1.59 4.63 -15.66
CA THR A 110 0.77 3.74 -14.81
C THR A 110 -0.13 4.50 -13.84
N LEU A 111 0.33 5.66 -13.36
CA LEU A 111 -0.50 6.54 -12.54
C LEU A 111 -1.62 7.19 -13.37
N MET A 112 -1.31 7.68 -14.57
CA MET A 112 -2.29 8.30 -15.47
C MET A 112 -3.45 7.37 -15.81
N HIS A 113 -3.19 6.06 -15.95
CA HIS A 113 -4.18 5.03 -16.28
C HIS A 113 -5.01 4.52 -15.09
N GLN A 114 -4.79 5.03 -13.88
CA GLN A 114 -5.58 4.59 -12.73
C GLN A 114 -7.08 4.87 -12.93
N THR A 115 -7.89 3.84 -12.72
CA THR A 115 -9.36 3.86 -12.78
C THR A 115 -9.98 4.75 -11.69
N HIS A 116 -9.31 4.89 -10.55
CA HIS A 116 -9.65 5.91 -9.56
C HIS A 116 -9.06 7.24 -10.01
N THR A 117 -9.90 8.24 -10.27
CA THR A 117 -9.48 9.49 -10.92
C THR A 117 -9.20 10.64 -9.95
N ASN A 118 -9.65 10.52 -8.69
CA ASN A 118 -9.53 11.55 -7.67
C ASN A 118 -8.15 11.55 -7.02
N TRP A 119 -7.15 11.95 -7.82
CA TRP A 119 -5.77 12.07 -7.38
C TRP A 119 -5.07 13.26 -8.05
N THR A 120 -4.03 13.74 -7.38
CA THR A 120 -3.06 14.70 -7.92
C THR A 120 -1.66 14.22 -7.58
N ALA A 121 -0.68 14.49 -8.44
CA ALA A 121 0.68 14.05 -8.25
C ALA A 121 1.68 15.22 -8.32
N CYS A 122 2.69 15.22 -7.47
CA CYS A 122 3.82 16.13 -7.58
C CYS A 122 5.08 15.34 -7.89
N ILE A 123 5.65 15.60 -9.06
CA ILE A 123 6.95 15.12 -9.48
C ILE A 123 8.00 16.12 -8.99
N VAL A 124 8.93 15.64 -8.18
CA VAL A 124 10.08 16.41 -7.70
C VAL A 124 11.34 15.85 -8.34
N ASP A 125 11.90 16.59 -9.29
CA ASP A 125 13.24 16.35 -9.82
C ASP A 125 14.27 16.85 -8.80
N ASP A 126 15.01 15.93 -8.20
CA ASP A 126 16.00 16.18 -7.14
C ASP A 126 17.36 16.60 -7.71
N ALA A 127 17.33 17.62 -8.57
CA ALA A 127 18.47 18.16 -9.29
C ALA A 127 19.20 17.13 -10.16
N SER A 128 18.47 16.51 -11.10
CA SER A 128 19.08 15.61 -12.09
C SER A 128 20.16 16.33 -12.91
N ASP A 129 21.08 15.54 -13.47
CA ASP A 129 22.18 16.04 -14.28
C ASP A 129 21.68 16.89 -15.47
N PRO A 130 22.47 17.86 -15.97
CA PRO A 130 22.06 18.75 -17.06
C PRO A 130 21.54 18.04 -18.32
N ASP A 131 22.11 16.89 -18.67
CA ASP A 131 21.69 16.12 -19.84
C ASP A 131 20.37 15.35 -19.60
N VAL A 132 20.06 15.05 -18.34
CA VAL A 132 18.83 14.34 -17.94
C VAL A 132 17.68 15.30 -17.72
N VAL A 133 17.92 16.48 -17.13
CA VAL A 133 16.85 17.44 -16.85
C VAL A 133 16.11 17.89 -18.11
N HIS A 134 16.78 17.90 -19.27
CA HIS A 134 16.11 18.15 -20.56
C HIS A 134 15.04 17.09 -20.86
N GLN A 135 15.35 15.80 -20.65
CA GLN A 135 14.41 14.70 -20.85
C GLN A 135 13.24 14.79 -19.87
N VAL A 136 13.49 15.14 -18.60
CA VAL A 136 12.43 15.36 -17.60
C VAL A 136 11.50 16.52 -18.02
N LYS A 137 12.04 17.60 -18.60
CA LYS A 137 11.23 18.69 -19.16
C LYS A 137 10.43 18.28 -20.40
N GLN A 138 10.95 17.38 -21.22
CA GLN A 138 10.19 16.78 -22.33
C GLN A 138 9.02 15.93 -21.80
N LEU A 139 9.24 15.10 -20.78
CA LEU A 139 8.16 14.36 -20.12
C LEU A 139 7.07 15.30 -19.59
N ARG A 140 7.44 16.39 -18.92
CA ARG A 140 6.48 17.42 -18.52
C ARG A 140 5.63 17.93 -19.68
N SER A 141 6.22 18.07 -20.87
CA SER A 141 5.50 18.52 -22.06
C SER A 141 4.53 17.45 -22.61
N ILE A 142 4.86 16.17 -22.46
CA ILE A 142 3.99 15.03 -22.82
C ILE A 142 2.77 14.99 -21.90
N PHE A 143 2.95 15.17 -20.59
CA PHE A 143 1.87 15.11 -19.60
C PHE A 143 1.17 16.45 -19.34
N ARG A 144 1.50 17.52 -20.09
CA ARG A 144 1.03 18.88 -19.80
C ARG A 144 -0.49 19.07 -19.83
N SER A 145 -1.20 18.25 -20.60
CA SER A 145 -2.66 18.33 -20.74
C SER A 145 -3.42 17.77 -19.53
N ASP A 146 -2.75 16.95 -18.72
CA ASP A 146 -3.33 16.41 -17.50
C ASP A 146 -2.99 17.32 -16.32
N SER A 147 -3.98 18.09 -15.88
CA SER A 147 -3.84 19.07 -14.79
C SER A 147 -3.57 18.44 -13.43
N ARG A 148 -3.62 17.11 -13.30
CA ARG A 148 -3.31 16.40 -12.05
C ARG A 148 -1.82 16.35 -11.76
N PHE A 149 -0.95 16.61 -12.74
CA PHE A 149 0.50 16.56 -12.58
C PHE A 149 1.13 17.94 -12.31
N TYR A 150 1.76 18.06 -11.15
CA TYR A 150 2.56 19.19 -10.72
C TYR A 150 4.04 18.84 -10.78
N TRP A 151 4.89 19.84 -11.05
CA TRP A 151 6.33 19.65 -11.26
C TRP A 151 7.14 20.61 -10.39
N ARG A 152 8.15 20.08 -9.71
CA ARG A 152 9.16 20.83 -8.96
C ARG A 152 10.55 20.39 -9.39
N TYR A 153 11.45 21.36 -9.52
CA TYR A 153 12.85 21.13 -9.86
C TYR A 153 13.70 21.74 -8.76
N GLN A 154 14.52 20.91 -8.14
CA GLN A 154 15.46 21.39 -7.14
C GLN A 154 16.76 21.85 -7.79
N SER A 155 17.40 22.83 -7.16
CA SER A 155 18.71 23.32 -7.60
C SER A 155 19.87 22.47 -7.06
N THR A 156 19.63 21.69 -6.01
CA THR A 156 20.62 20.79 -5.41
C THR A 156 19.97 19.47 -5.02
N ASN A 157 20.71 18.38 -5.19
CA ASN A 157 20.25 17.06 -4.78
C ASN A 157 20.18 16.98 -3.26
N ARG A 158 18.99 16.81 -2.69
CA ARG A 158 18.71 16.77 -1.24
C ARG A 158 18.20 15.43 -0.75
N GLY A 159 17.99 14.48 -1.66
CA GLY A 159 17.66 13.09 -1.39
C GLY A 159 16.15 12.85 -1.36
N LEU A 160 15.82 11.55 -1.27
CA LEU A 160 14.45 11.05 -1.31
C LEU A 160 13.55 11.71 -0.28
N LEU A 161 13.93 11.72 1.01
CA LEU A 161 13.08 12.32 2.06
C LEU A 161 12.77 13.79 1.81
N TYR A 162 13.79 14.59 1.47
CA TYR A 162 13.57 16.01 1.20
C TYR A 162 12.61 16.21 0.02
N SER A 163 12.79 15.42 -1.04
CA SER A 163 11.93 15.45 -2.22
C SER A 163 10.51 15.04 -1.90
N THR A 164 10.32 14.01 -1.06
CA THR A 164 9.01 13.56 -0.56
C THR A 164 8.27 14.68 0.19
N PHE A 165 8.92 15.37 1.12
CA PHE A 165 8.31 16.51 1.83
C PHE A 165 8.05 17.70 0.90
N THR A 166 8.97 18.01 -0.03
CA THR A 166 8.76 19.04 -1.07
C THR A 166 7.53 18.71 -1.94
N GLY A 167 7.33 17.43 -2.24
CA GLY A 167 6.16 16.92 -2.96
C GLY A 167 4.87 17.19 -2.19
N MET A 168 4.85 16.90 -0.89
CA MET A 168 3.70 17.18 -0.02
C MET A 168 3.42 18.68 0.05
N GLU A 169 4.43 19.51 0.27
CA GLU A 169 4.29 20.98 0.31
C GLU A 169 3.71 21.54 -1.01
N CYS A 170 4.11 20.96 -2.14
CA CYS A 170 3.58 21.33 -3.45
C CYS A 170 2.08 21.04 -3.58
N LEU A 171 1.64 19.87 -3.10
CA LEU A 171 0.26 19.40 -3.25
C LEU A 171 -0.71 20.01 -2.24
N ARG A 172 -0.20 20.55 -1.11
CA ARG A 172 -0.98 21.10 0.01
C ARG A 172 -2.16 20.22 0.43
N PRO A 173 -1.92 18.96 0.83
CA PRO A 173 -2.99 18.03 1.19
C PRO A 173 -3.80 18.53 2.39
N HIS A 174 -5.07 18.14 2.45
CA HIS A 174 -5.88 18.24 3.66
C HIS A 174 -5.62 17.03 4.58
N ASN A 175 -5.98 17.12 5.86
CA ASN A 175 -5.71 16.04 6.84
C ASN A 175 -6.25 14.67 6.41
N ASP A 176 -7.41 14.62 5.77
CA ASP A 176 -8.05 13.38 5.32
C ASP A 176 -7.53 12.87 3.97
N ASP A 177 -6.72 13.65 3.26
CA ASP A 177 -6.12 13.22 1.99
C ASP A 177 -5.12 12.09 2.25
N ILE A 178 -5.10 11.12 1.33
CA ILE A 178 -4.18 9.99 1.40
C ILE A 178 -2.94 10.32 0.57
N VAL A 179 -1.80 10.45 1.23
CA VAL A 179 -0.51 10.56 0.55
C VAL A 179 -0.10 9.18 0.06
N VAL A 180 0.29 9.10 -1.21
CA VAL A 180 0.86 7.89 -1.83
C VAL A 180 2.34 8.17 -2.08
N TRP A 181 3.21 7.40 -1.45
CA TRP A 181 4.65 7.50 -1.66
C TRP A 181 5.06 6.54 -2.77
N LEU A 182 5.28 7.09 -3.97
CA LEU A 182 5.59 6.36 -5.19
C LEU A 182 6.96 6.79 -5.69
N ASP A 183 7.91 5.85 -5.76
CA ASP A 183 9.27 6.17 -6.21
C ASP A 183 9.29 6.34 -7.74
N GLY A 184 10.02 7.35 -8.23
CA GLY A 184 10.00 7.74 -9.65
C GLY A 184 10.71 6.78 -10.59
N ASP A 185 11.35 5.74 -10.07
CA ASP A 185 11.98 4.63 -10.79
C ASP A 185 11.16 3.33 -10.75
N ASP A 186 10.04 3.33 -10.02
CA ASP A 186 9.08 2.25 -9.86
C ASP A 186 7.73 2.58 -10.53
N PHE A 187 6.75 1.69 -10.44
CA PHE A 187 5.41 1.94 -10.99
C PHE A 187 4.31 1.13 -10.30
N LEU A 188 3.06 1.59 -10.47
CA LEU A 188 1.89 0.88 -9.95
C LEU A 188 1.60 -0.35 -10.80
N TRP A 189 1.36 -1.50 -10.16
CA TRP A 189 1.12 -2.77 -10.84
C TRP A 189 -0.36 -2.97 -11.18
N GLY A 190 -0.79 -2.31 -12.26
CA GLY A 190 -2.14 -2.40 -12.82
C GLY A 190 -2.95 -1.11 -12.66
N ASP A 191 -4.08 -1.05 -13.35
CA ASP A 191 -4.87 0.18 -13.51
C ASP A 191 -5.91 0.40 -12.38
N ASP A 192 -6.02 -0.52 -11.43
CA ASP A 192 -7.00 -0.44 -10.33
C ASP A 192 -6.38 -0.35 -8.93
N VAL A 193 -5.07 -0.09 -8.86
CA VAL A 193 -4.31 -0.01 -7.61
C VAL A 193 -4.89 1.04 -6.66
N LEU A 194 -5.07 2.28 -7.11
CA LEU A 194 -5.61 3.36 -6.26
C LEU A 194 -7.04 3.07 -5.82
N ARG A 195 -7.85 2.45 -6.68
CA ARG A 195 -9.22 2.02 -6.35
C ARG A 195 -9.22 0.96 -5.24
N ARG A 196 -8.27 0.02 -5.26
CA ARG A 196 -8.11 -1.03 -4.24
C ARG A 196 -7.65 -0.43 -2.92
N VAL A 197 -6.66 0.48 -2.95
CA VAL A 197 -6.24 1.21 -1.75
C VAL A 197 -7.39 2.04 -1.17
N ALA A 198 -8.17 2.71 -2.01
CA ALA A 198 -9.33 3.50 -1.59
C ALA A 198 -10.36 2.64 -0.84
N ALA A 199 -10.55 1.38 -1.26
CA ALA A 199 -11.46 0.46 -0.57
C ALA A 199 -11.06 0.23 0.89
N TYR A 200 -9.77 0.07 1.18
CA TYR A 200 -9.28 -0.07 2.56
C TYR A 200 -9.55 1.19 3.41
N TYR A 201 -9.31 2.38 2.84
CA TYR A 201 -9.55 3.65 3.55
C TYR A 201 -11.03 4.00 3.72
N ALA A 202 -11.89 3.48 2.85
CA ALA A 202 -13.33 3.71 2.90
C ALA A 202 -14.07 2.68 3.76
N SER A 203 -13.51 1.48 3.96
CA SER A 203 -14.12 0.43 4.79
C SER A 203 -13.76 0.56 6.28
N ASP A 204 -12.52 0.97 6.57
CA ASP A 204 -11.96 0.92 7.90
C ASP A 204 -11.47 2.30 8.35
N ASP A 205 -11.54 2.57 9.65
CA ASP A 205 -10.83 3.69 10.27
C ASP A 205 -9.33 3.39 10.33
N ILE A 206 -8.67 3.54 9.18
CA ILE A 206 -7.23 3.33 9.01
C ILE A 206 -6.56 4.64 8.61
N HIS A 207 -5.35 4.82 9.10
CA HIS A 207 -4.53 6.00 8.88
C HIS A 207 -3.34 5.71 7.97
N LEU A 208 -2.91 4.45 7.86
CA LEU A 208 -1.72 4.06 7.11
C LEU A 208 -1.88 2.68 6.47
N THR A 209 -1.32 2.52 5.29
CA THR A 209 -1.10 1.21 4.67
C THR A 209 0.36 1.02 4.29
N PHE A 210 0.78 -0.23 4.33
CA PHE A 210 1.99 -0.74 3.68
C PHE A 210 1.62 -2.07 3.02
N GLY A 211 2.49 -2.65 2.20
CA GLY A 211 2.10 -3.89 1.54
C GLY A 211 3.19 -4.60 0.78
N SER A 212 2.74 -5.39 -0.19
CA SER A 212 3.61 -6.19 -1.05
C SER A 212 3.87 -5.50 -2.39
N TYR A 213 5.12 -5.59 -2.84
CA TYR A 213 5.52 -5.34 -4.21
C TYR A 213 5.95 -6.64 -4.88
N ILE A 214 5.98 -6.65 -6.22
CA ILE A 214 6.71 -7.63 -7.01
C ILE A 214 7.96 -6.99 -7.61
N SER A 215 8.93 -7.80 -7.99
CA SER A 215 10.11 -7.35 -8.71
C SER A 215 10.51 -8.37 -9.78
N HIS A 216 11.53 -8.05 -10.57
CA HIS A 216 12.07 -9.00 -11.54
C HIS A 216 12.53 -10.32 -10.90
N TRP A 217 13.08 -10.26 -9.68
CA TRP A 217 13.64 -11.41 -8.97
C TRP A 217 12.62 -12.11 -8.05
N ASP A 218 11.61 -11.38 -7.61
CA ASP A 218 10.53 -11.90 -6.75
C ASP A 218 9.17 -11.55 -7.35
N PRO A 219 8.64 -12.42 -8.23
CA PRO A 219 7.31 -12.24 -8.81
C PRO A 219 6.18 -12.69 -7.87
N ILE A 220 6.51 -13.30 -6.72
CA ILE A 220 5.53 -13.85 -5.77
C ILE A 220 5.08 -12.76 -4.80
N GLY A 221 6.00 -11.89 -4.40
CA GLY A 221 5.74 -10.73 -3.58
C GLY A 221 6.48 -10.79 -2.24
N CYS A 222 7.01 -9.64 -1.82
CA CYS A 222 7.98 -9.58 -0.74
C CYS A 222 7.38 -9.51 0.68
N CYS A 223 6.12 -9.10 0.84
CA CYS A 223 5.59 -8.72 2.16
C CYS A 223 4.79 -9.86 2.80
N ASN A 224 5.25 -10.30 3.97
CA ASN A 224 4.51 -11.25 4.80
C ASN A 224 3.67 -10.49 5.84
N CYS A 225 2.43 -10.14 5.46
CA CYS A 225 1.48 -9.47 6.34
C CYS A 225 1.10 -10.27 7.59
N SER A 226 1.41 -11.57 7.64
CA SER A 226 1.09 -12.45 8.78
C SER A 226 2.30 -12.71 9.70
N ALA A 227 3.45 -12.08 9.42
CA ALA A 227 4.70 -12.36 10.13
C ALA A 227 4.69 -11.92 11.62
N HIS A 228 3.80 -11.02 12.01
CA HIS A 228 3.84 -10.39 13.33
C HIS A 228 2.47 -10.37 14.01
N ASN A 229 2.48 -10.42 15.34
CA ASN A 229 1.31 -10.13 16.16
C ASN A 229 1.08 -8.61 16.20
N TRP A 230 0.34 -8.10 15.23
CA TRP A 230 0.09 -6.67 15.06
C TRP A 230 -0.59 -6.00 16.25
N THR A 231 -1.49 -6.72 16.92
CA THR A 231 -2.15 -6.23 18.14
C THR A 231 -1.11 -5.97 19.24
N HIS A 232 -0.18 -6.90 19.45
CA HIS A 232 0.90 -6.72 20.42
C HIS A 232 1.86 -5.60 20.01
N VAL A 233 2.26 -5.56 18.73
CA VAL A 233 3.18 -4.53 18.22
C VAL A 233 2.60 -3.13 18.41
N ALA A 234 1.32 -2.94 18.09
CA ALA A 234 0.63 -1.67 18.27
C ALA A 234 0.47 -1.30 19.76
N ALA A 235 0.04 -2.25 20.59
CA ALA A 235 -0.17 -2.01 22.02
C ALA A 235 1.12 -1.66 22.78
N THR A 236 2.25 -2.22 22.37
CA THR A 236 3.56 -2.00 23.00
C THR A 236 4.40 -0.93 22.30
N ASN A 237 3.92 -0.38 21.19
CA ASN A 237 4.65 0.55 20.34
C ASN A 237 6.03 0.01 19.88
N SER A 238 6.10 -1.29 19.58
CA SER A 238 7.35 -2.02 19.28
C SER A 238 7.65 -2.12 17.78
N TYR A 239 7.09 -1.23 16.95
CA TYR A 239 7.33 -1.19 15.50
C TYR A 239 8.82 -1.14 15.13
N ARG A 240 9.63 -0.49 15.97
CA ARG A 240 11.09 -0.34 15.79
C ARG A 240 11.91 -1.51 16.34
N ASP A 241 11.27 -2.53 16.88
CA ASP A 241 11.95 -3.66 17.50
C ASP A 241 11.78 -4.95 16.68
N ILE A 242 10.84 -4.95 15.72
CA ILE A 242 10.62 -6.05 14.78
C ILE A 242 11.49 -5.94 13.52
N GLU A 243 11.58 -7.06 12.80
CA GLU A 243 12.12 -7.11 11.45
C GLU A 243 11.33 -6.20 10.51
N TRP A 244 12.02 -5.58 9.55
CA TRP A 244 11.42 -4.62 8.64
C TRP A 244 10.46 -5.29 7.66
N THR A 245 9.19 -4.88 7.66
CA THR A 245 8.17 -5.39 6.72
C THR A 245 7.29 -4.28 6.11
N PHE A 246 7.52 -3.02 6.50
CA PHE A 246 6.72 -1.85 6.09
C PHE A 246 7.04 -1.37 4.66
N SER A 247 6.88 -2.26 3.69
CA SER A 247 7.27 -2.10 2.28
C SER A 247 6.20 -1.43 1.41
N HIS A 248 6.55 -1.17 0.15
CA HIS A 248 5.64 -0.61 -0.86
C HIS A 248 4.43 -1.51 -1.13
N LEU A 249 3.24 -0.98 -1.39
CA LEU A 249 2.91 0.43 -1.53
C LEU A 249 2.62 1.09 -0.16
N LYS A 250 3.35 2.17 0.13
CA LYS A 250 3.22 2.96 1.37
C LYS A 250 2.23 4.09 1.14
N THR A 251 1.14 4.12 1.91
CA THR A 251 0.18 5.23 1.87
C THR A 251 -0.24 5.65 3.28
N PHE A 252 -0.60 6.91 3.47
CA PHE A 252 -0.96 7.43 4.80
C PHE A 252 -1.81 8.69 4.72
N ARG A 253 -2.68 8.89 5.72
CA ARG A 253 -3.42 10.14 5.89
C ARG A 253 -2.44 11.27 6.17
N PHE A 254 -2.57 12.37 5.44
CA PHE A 254 -1.71 13.53 5.60
C PHE A 254 -1.80 14.11 7.02
N GLY A 255 -2.93 13.97 7.71
CA GLY A 255 -3.12 14.43 9.08
C GLY A 255 -2.08 13.90 10.08
N LEU A 256 -1.36 12.81 9.77
CA LEU A 256 -0.24 12.33 10.58
C LEU A 256 1.04 13.18 10.41
N VAL A 257 1.26 13.73 9.21
CA VAL A 257 2.52 14.39 8.81
C VAL A 257 2.84 15.62 9.66
N PRO A 258 1.89 16.53 9.99
CA PRO A 258 2.16 17.68 10.85
C PRO A 258 2.70 17.31 12.25
N HIS A 259 2.49 16.08 12.71
CA HIS A 259 2.97 15.60 14.01
C HIS A 259 4.35 14.94 13.94
N VAL A 260 4.92 14.78 12.74
CA VAL A 260 6.28 14.23 12.56
C VAL A 260 7.30 15.33 12.86
N ASN A 261 8.23 15.04 13.77
CA ASN A 261 9.37 15.92 14.04
C ASN A 261 10.36 15.84 12.88
N LEU A 262 10.46 16.91 12.09
CA LEU A 262 11.36 16.97 10.93
C LEU A 262 12.85 16.81 11.29
N THR A 263 13.25 17.03 12.55
CA THR A 263 14.64 16.73 12.96
C THR A 263 14.94 15.24 12.91
N HIS A 264 13.93 14.37 13.02
CA HIS A 264 14.08 12.91 12.91
C HIS A 264 14.28 12.45 11.45
N MET A 265 14.05 13.33 10.48
CA MET A 265 14.36 13.08 9.05
C MET A 265 15.80 13.42 8.69
N LYS A 266 16.58 13.92 9.66
CA LYS A 266 17.95 14.39 9.49
C LYS A 266 18.92 13.46 10.21
N ASP A 267 20.15 13.41 9.72
CA ASP A 267 21.27 12.73 10.35
C ASP A 267 21.81 13.51 11.57
N ARG A 268 22.83 12.93 12.21
CA ARG A 268 23.50 13.52 13.39
C ARG A 268 24.17 14.88 13.11
N SER A 269 24.40 15.22 11.84
CA SER A 269 24.95 16.52 11.41
C SER A 269 23.87 17.55 11.07
N GLY A 270 22.59 17.19 11.20
CA GLY A 270 21.46 18.05 10.85
C GLY A 270 21.15 18.12 9.35
N LYS A 271 21.76 17.26 8.53
CA LYS A 271 21.47 17.14 7.10
C LYS A 271 20.39 16.09 6.85
N TRP A 272 19.61 16.22 5.79
CA TRP A 272 18.60 15.21 5.43
C TRP A 272 19.22 13.83 5.25
N LEU A 273 18.58 12.80 5.80
CA LEU A 273 19.02 11.42 5.66
C LEU A 273 19.05 11.02 4.18
N ARG A 274 20.19 10.47 3.76
CA ARG A 274 20.44 10.01 2.38
C ARG A 274 20.20 8.51 2.19
N SER A 275 19.83 7.80 3.23
CA SER A 275 19.49 6.38 3.22
C SER A 275 18.62 6.06 4.44
N ALA A 276 18.03 4.86 4.47
CA ALA A 276 17.05 4.47 5.50
C ALA A 276 15.84 5.43 5.57
N SER A 277 15.49 6.05 4.45
CA SER A 277 14.36 6.99 4.32
C SER A 277 13.04 6.36 4.74
N ASP A 278 12.81 5.10 4.36
CA ASP A 278 11.61 4.37 4.75
C ASP A 278 11.49 4.24 6.26
N PHE A 279 12.59 3.92 6.94
CA PHE A 279 12.63 3.80 8.41
C PHE A 279 12.31 5.15 9.04
N ALA A 280 12.94 6.22 8.54
CA ALA A 280 12.82 7.56 9.11
C ALA A 280 11.37 8.05 9.08
N LEU A 281 10.64 7.82 7.98
CA LEU A 281 9.27 8.32 7.84
C LEU A 281 8.21 7.31 8.30
N MET A 282 8.35 6.01 8.03
CA MET A 282 7.30 5.04 8.38
C MET A 282 7.18 4.80 9.88
N TYR A 283 8.28 4.76 10.66
CA TYR A 283 8.14 4.54 12.11
C TYR A 283 7.32 5.63 12.79
N PRO A 284 7.63 6.93 12.63
CA PRO A 284 6.78 7.98 13.19
C PRO A 284 5.31 7.81 12.79
N LEU A 285 5.03 7.55 11.50
CA LEU A 285 3.66 7.43 11.02
C LEU A 285 2.92 6.22 11.63
N LEU A 286 3.60 5.08 11.77
CA LEU A 286 3.05 3.89 12.43
C LEU A 286 2.74 4.15 13.91
N GLU A 287 3.68 4.78 14.62
CA GLU A 287 3.52 5.13 16.04
C GLU A 287 2.39 6.16 16.24
N LEU A 288 2.32 7.18 15.39
CA LEU A 288 1.27 8.20 15.39
C LEU A 288 -0.11 7.62 15.01
N SER A 289 -0.17 6.57 14.19
CA SER A 289 -1.42 5.93 13.76
C SER A 289 -2.16 5.21 14.88
N GLY A 290 -1.52 4.92 16.01
CA GLY A 290 -2.17 4.24 17.14
C GLY A 290 -2.68 2.84 16.82
N GLY A 291 -2.06 2.14 15.87
CA GLY A 291 -2.52 0.81 15.43
C GLY A 291 -3.60 0.84 14.34
N LYS A 292 -4.02 2.02 13.88
CA LYS A 292 -4.93 2.20 12.75
C LYS A 292 -4.18 2.04 11.42
N PHE A 293 -3.71 0.83 11.13
CA PHE A 293 -3.04 0.52 9.87
C PHE A 293 -3.51 -0.79 9.25
N ARG A 294 -3.20 -0.97 7.97
CA ARG A 294 -3.38 -2.24 7.25
C ARG A 294 -2.14 -2.62 6.46
N CYS A 295 -1.77 -3.90 6.57
CA CYS A 295 -0.86 -4.52 5.62
C CYS A 295 -1.68 -5.07 4.44
N ILE A 296 -1.40 -4.61 3.23
CA ILE A 296 -2.08 -5.03 2.01
C ILE A 296 -1.24 -6.12 1.35
N PRO A 297 -1.69 -7.40 1.35
CA PRO A 297 -0.92 -8.51 0.76
C PRO A 297 -0.98 -8.51 -0.77
N GLU A 298 -1.85 -7.69 -1.34
CA GLU A 298 -2.06 -7.57 -2.78
C GLU A 298 -0.83 -6.99 -3.48
N ARG A 299 -0.54 -7.51 -4.67
CA ARG A 299 0.58 -7.05 -5.51
C ARG A 299 0.17 -5.78 -6.24
N LEU A 300 0.36 -4.64 -5.58
CA LEU A 300 -0.08 -3.33 -6.07
C LEU A 300 1.05 -2.50 -6.68
N TYR A 301 2.29 -2.97 -6.56
CA TYR A 301 3.48 -2.18 -6.84
C TYR A 301 4.54 -3.04 -7.51
N TYR A 302 5.25 -2.46 -8.48
CA TYR A 302 6.42 -3.08 -9.10
C TYR A 302 7.67 -2.34 -8.67
N TYR A 303 8.53 -3.01 -7.92
CA TYR A 303 9.82 -2.51 -7.48
C TYR A 303 10.90 -2.83 -8.52
N ASN A 304 11.47 -1.78 -9.10
CA ASN A 304 12.40 -1.87 -10.20
C ASN A 304 13.84 -2.09 -9.74
N VAL A 305 14.17 -3.36 -9.55
CA VAL A 305 15.52 -3.84 -9.24
C VAL A 305 16.54 -3.64 -10.37
N LYS A 306 16.16 -3.11 -11.54
CA LYS A 306 17.11 -2.83 -12.64
C LYS A 306 17.67 -1.42 -12.61
N ASN A 307 17.16 -0.52 -11.76
CA ASN A 307 17.71 0.83 -11.63
C ASN A 307 19.15 0.79 -11.06
N PRO A 308 20.18 1.18 -11.83
CA PRO A 308 21.57 1.15 -11.37
C PRO A 308 21.89 2.24 -10.34
N LEU A 309 20.95 3.12 -9.98
CA LEU A 309 21.09 4.14 -8.94
C LEU A 309 20.40 3.76 -7.62
N SER A 310 19.64 2.68 -7.59
CA SER A 310 18.96 2.23 -6.36
C SER A 310 19.97 1.90 -5.25
N HIS A 311 19.60 2.15 -3.99
CA HIS A 311 20.43 1.76 -2.85
C HIS A 311 20.66 0.24 -2.80
N HIS A 312 19.66 -0.54 -3.24
CA HIS A 312 19.76 -2.00 -3.29
C HIS A 312 20.88 -2.48 -4.22
N ASN A 313 21.05 -1.84 -5.38
CA ASN A 313 22.03 -2.23 -6.39
C ASN A 313 23.43 -1.64 -6.17
N ASN A 314 23.56 -0.63 -5.31
CA ASN A 314 24.82 0.09 -5.09
C ASN A 314 25.41 -0.15 -3.69
N ARG A 315 25.16 -1.32 -3.09
CA ARG A 315 25.59 -1.64 -1.72
C ARG A 315 27.09 -1.37 -1.47
N ASP A 316 27.92 -1.66 -2.46
CA ASP A 316 29.38 -1.55 -2.37
C ASP A 316 29.93 -0.19 -2.82
N ARG A 317 29.11 0.68 -3.43
CA ARG A 317 29.58 2.02 -3.81
C ARG A 317 29.94 2.82 -2.56
N SER A 318 31.07 3.52 -2.61
CA SER A 318 31.47 4.45 -1.57
C SER A 318 30.63 5.72 -1.63
N SER A 319 30.15 6.15 -0.48
CA SER A 319 29.61 7.50 -0.30
C SER A 319 30.74 8.52 -0.15
N GLY A 320 30.39 9.82 -0.20
CA GLY A 320 31.36 10.91 -0.04
C GLY A 320 32.10 10.95 1.31
N ASN A 321 31.76 10.07 2.27
CA ASN A 321 32.46 9.94 3.56
C ASN A 321 33.43 8.73 3.61
N GLY A 322 33.65 8.03 2.49
CA GLY A 322 34.56 6.89 2.39
C GLY A 322 33.99 5.54 2.84
N ARG A 323 32.74 5.47 3.33
CA ARG A 323 32.04 4.21 3.65
C ARG A 323 31.13 3.75 2.53
N SER A 324 30.87 2.44 2.45
CA SER A 324 29.89 1.88 1.50
C SER A 324 28.47 2.38 1.80
N LEU A 325 27.64 2.48 0.77
CA LEU A 325 26.24 2.89 0.91
C LEU A 325 25.44 1.93 1.80
N ALA A 326 25.74 0.63 1.77
CA ALA A 326 25.11 -0.36 2.63
C ALA A 326 25.45 -0.15 4.13
N ALA A 327 26.72 0.14 4.43
CA ALA A 327 27.14 0.44 5.80
C ALA A 327 26.45 1.71 6.32
N ASN A 328 26.38 2.77 5.50
CA ASN A 328 25.65 3.99 5.86
C ASN A 328 24.15 3.74 6.06
N GLN A 329 23.52 2.92 5.22
CA GLN A 329 22.10 2.56 5.39
C GLN A 329 21.88 1.82 6.70
N THR A 330 22.76 0.89 7.05
CA THR A 330 22.69 0.14 8.31
C THR A 330 22.85 1.06 9.52
N ASP A 331 23.85 1.94 9.49
CA ASP A 331 24.09 2.91 10.57
C ASP A 331 22.95 3.92 10.71
N ASN A 332 22.41 4.42 9.59
CA ASN A 332 21.26 5.31 9.59
C ASN A 332 19.99 4.60 10.09
N ALA A 333 19.75 3.36 9.69
CA ALA A 333 18.63 2.56 10.20
C ALA A 333 18.75 2.33 11.71
N ARG A 334 19.97 2.01 12.20
CA ARG A 334 20.23 1.91 13.65
C ARG A 334 19.97 3.23 14.34
N TYR A 335 20.49 4.34 13.81
CA TYR A 335 20.27 5.67 14.37
C TYR A 335 18.77 6.00 14.47
N VAL A 336 18.02 5.83 13.39
CA VAL A 336 16.57 6.08 13.34
C VAL A 336 15.81 5.22 14.35
N ARG A 337 16.16 3.93 14.51
CA ARG A 337 15.52 3.05 15.50
C ARG A 337 15.65 3.57 16.93
N HIS A 338 16.73 4.31 17.25
CA HIS A 338 16.99 4.85 18.60
C HIS A 338 16.43 6.27 18.82
N LEU A 339 15.86 6.92 17.80
CA LEU A 339 15.19 8.21 17.98
C LEU A 339 13.97 8.08 18.91
N PRO A 340 13.55 9.15 19.60
CA PRO A 340 12.34 9.12 20.42
C PRO A 340 11.12 8.57 19.66
N ARG A 341 10.34 7.72 20.36
CA ARG A 341 9.07 7.19 19.84
C ARG A 341 7.96 8.22 19.98
N TYR A 342 7.01 8.20 19.06
CA TYR A 342 5.86 9.08 19.06
C TYR A 342 4.72 8.48 19.89
N ARG A 343 3.87 9.36 20.44
CA ARG A 343 2.58 8.97 21.03
C ARG A 343 1.50 9.08 19.95
N PRO A 344 0.50 8.17 19.94
CA PRO A 344 -0.64 8.26 19.03
C PRO A 344 -1.31 9.63 19.10
N VAL A 345 -1.78 10.13 17.95
CA VAL A 345 -2.52 11.40 17.83
C VAL A 345 -4.02 11.18 17.67
N VAL A 346 -4.45 9.93 17.69
CA VAL A 346 -5.83 9.47 17.56
C VAL A 346 -6.30 8.74 18.80
#